data_AF-A0A350QQS2-F1
#
_entry.id   AF-A0A350QQS2-F1
#
_cell.length_a   1.000
_cell.length_b   1.000
_cell.length_c   1.000
_cell.angle_alpha   90.00
_cell.angle_beta   90.00
_cell.angle_gamma   90.00
#
_symmetry.space_group_name_H-M   'P 1'
#
loop_
_entity.id
_entity.type
_entity.pdbx_description
1 polymer ?
#
loop_
_entity_poly.entity_id
_entity_poly.type
_entity_poly.pdbx_seq_one_letter_code
_entity_poly.pdbx_strand_id
1 'polypeptide(L)'
;MAFPEASIIIPNFNNGRESSVDGDRNLLDELLHSLQSTLGEDLARVEIVIADDGSTDDSLATARNWAAREGAGGRSFLRLIELEHEGVLSSVLNRLMSETSAPIVFRFDGDIVLRSKGWLDRGLEAFASMPGLGVLGGCQLDHLGRVHSLGDLLFHPHGYQHIGSGLESPVDCPGFQPDHVMGCFHVLRRAAFDEVGAYDPELLRGQTIDLGLALRTRGWTSWTDPKIIFSHHFALRSRRATGADSHDGINRSRAAFRTKWGFDRTCPDLDVMRSRLGASVVPVYGPDVHDSAGIDESQEVLLNRVELVRGALRPGVPTSVLSIGAGDGSLEAELAEYGISVTAIEDRPFALDEFIGGAGLPPHLLEDLGAIPIESGSIDLLLLDRALERSGNPIRILEECHRMLSADGVLLLLVRSMTARDQLDDPRRFDRFTPSGLRSFLSASGLFDSIAVSRRPMPCAEPGVLFYALRRARHGSSVIAEPIECL
;
A
#
# COMPACT_ATOMS: atom_id res chain seq x y z
N MET A 1 -16.52 40.14 -6.95
CA MET A 1 -17.22 39.03 -6.28
C MET A 1 -16.18 38.32 -5.43
N ALA A 2 -16.46 38.02 -4.16
CA ALA A 2 -15.59 37.11 -3.41
C ALA A 2 -15.59 35.77 -4.16
N PHE A 3 -14.42 35.27 -4.55
CA PHE A 3 -14.30 33.94 -5.12
C PHE A 3 -14.82 32.90 -4.11
N PRO A 4 -15.35 31.74 -4.56
CA PRO A 4 -15.65 30.66 -3.65
C PRO A 4 -14.40 30.30 -2.83
N GLU A 5 -14.58 29.94 -1.56
CA GLU A 5 -13.48 29.54 -0.68
C GLU A 5 -12.80 28.26 -1.19
N ALA A 6 -13.59 27.35 -1.79
CA ALA A 6 -13.11 26.13 -2.40
C ALA A 6 -13.92 25.72 -3.64
N SER A 7 -13.29 24.95 -4.53
CA SER A 7 -13.95 24.29 -5.65
C SER A 7 -14.02 22.79 -5.38
N ILE A 8 -15.16 22.17 -5.66
CA ILE A 8 -15.33 20.71 -5.67
C ILE A 8 -15.34 20.26 -7.12
N ILE A 9 -14.40 19.40 -7.49
CA ILE A 9 -14.29 18.86 -8.85
C ILE A 9 -14.56 17.36 -8.85
N ILE A 10 -15.41 16.92 -9.78
CA ILE A 10 -15.88 15.54 -9.85
C ILE A 10 -15.75 15.04 -11.30
N PRO A 11 -14.78 14.17 -11.62
CA PRO A 11 -14.80 13.43 -12.87
C PRO A 11 -15.90 12.36 -12.83
N ASN A 12 -16.72 12.31 -13.86
CA ASN A 12 -17.77 11.32 -14.01
C ASN A 12 -17.58 10.51 -15.30
N PHE A 13 -17.72 9.19 -15.19
CA PHE A 13 -17.87 8.30 -16.33
C PHE A 13 -18.60 7.06 -15.85
N ASN A 14 -19.83 6.82 -16.28
CA ASN A 14 -20.60 5.63 -15.93
C ASN A 14 -20.66 5.34 -14.41
N ASN A 15 -21.24 6.27 -13.65
CA ASN A 15 -21.53 6.14 -12.20
C ASN A 15 -23.04 6.05 -11.92
N GLY A 16 -23.83 5.70 -12.93
CA GLY A 16 -25.28 5.63 -12.84
C GLY A 16 -25.73 4.35 -12.15
N ARG A 17 -27.05 4.22 -12.02
CA ARG A 17 -27.68 2.98 -11.53
C ARG A 17 -27.48 1.82 -12.49
N GLU A 18 -27.48 2.09 -13.80
CA GLU A 18 -27.21 1.05 -14.81
C GLU A 18 -25.77 0.49 -14.72
N SER A 19 -24.88 1.22 -14.07
CA SER A 19 -23.48 0.83 -13.85
C SER A 19 -23.21 0.35 -12.41
N SER A 20 -24.22 0.18 -11.56
CA SER A 20 -24.05 -0.49 -10.28
C SER A 20 -24.12 -2.01 -10.44
N VAL A 21 -23.57 -2.76 -9.47
CA VAL A 21 -23.59 -4.23 -9.48
C VAL A 21 -25.00 -4.78 -9.26
N ASP A 22 -25.81 -4.08 -8.46
CA ASP A 22 -27.18 -4.46 -8.13
C ASP A 22 -28.23 -3.90 -9.11
N GLY A 23 -27.88 -2.90 -9.91
CA GLY A 23 -28.83 -2.18 -10.76
C GLY A 23 -29.80 -1.27 -10.00
N ASP A 24 -29.59 -1.04 -8.71
CA ASP A 24 -30.50 -0.30 -7.82
C ASP A 24 -29.89 1.00 -7.27
N ARG A 25 -28.55 1.10 -7.21
CA ARG A 25 -27.84 2.24 -6.60
C ARG A 25 -27.27 3.20 -7.63
N ASN A 26 -27.72 4.45 -7.61
CA ASN A 26 -27.11 5.50 -8.43
C ASN A 26 -25.92 6.13 -7.68
N LEU A 27 -24.70 5.72 -8.03
CA LEU A 27 -23.49 6.10 -7.28
C LEU A 27 -23.23 7.61 -7.31
N LEU A 28 -23.42 8.24 -8.47
CA LEU A 28 -23.27 9.70 -8.61
C LEU A 28 -24.32 10.45 -7.79
N ASP A 29 -25.57 9.97 -7.80
CA ASP A 29 -26.66 10.56 -7.02
C ASP A 29 -26.41 10.44 -5.51
N GLU A 30 -25.85 9.32 -5.05
CA GLU A 30 -25.45 9.13 -3.64
C GLU A 30 -24.37 10.14 -3.22
N LEU A 31 -23.35 10.36 -4.06
CA LEU A 31 -22.35 11.40 -3.82
C LEU A 31 -23.01 12.78 -3.69
N LEU A 32 -23.87 13.16 -4.64
CA LEU A 32 -24.46 14.50 -4.68
C LEU A 32 -25.44 14.74 -3.52
N HIS A 33 -26.21 13.74 -3.12
CA HIS A 33 -27.00 13.79 -1.90
C HIS A 33 -26.11 13.93 -0.64
N SER A 34 -24.98 13.21 -0.58
CA SER A 34 -24.04 13.35 0.54
C SER A 34 -23.43 14.74 0.62
N LEU A 35 -23.10 15.36 -0.52
CA LEU A 35 -22.63 16.75 -0.59
C LEU A 35 -23.69 17.72 -0.08
N GLN A 36 -24.93 17.63 -0.60
CA GLN A 36 -26.03 18.49 -0.15
C GLN A 36 -26.29 18.37 1.36
N SER A 37 -26.32 17.14 1.87
CA SER A 37 -26.57 16.82 3.28
C SER A 37 -25.45 17.28 4.23
N THR A 38 -24.20 17.13 3.81
CA THR A 38 -23.04 17.40 4.67
C THR A 38 -22.59 18.85 4.63
N LEU A 39 -22.82 19.57 3.54
CA LEU A 39 -22.55 21.01 3.42
C LEU A 39 -23.67 21.86 4.03
N GLY A 40 -24.94 21.56 3.75
CA GLY A 40 -26.05 22.42 4.19
C GLY A 40 -25.85 23.88 3.75
N GLU A 41 -25.74 24.80 4.71
CA GLU A 41 -25.54 26.24 4.43
C GLU A 41 -24.16 26.56 3.82
N ASP A 42 -23.16 25.69 4.05
CA ASP A 42 -21.80 25.85 3.50
C ASP A 42 -21.76 25.72 1.97
N LEU A 43 -22.85 25.26 1.35
CA LEU A 43 -22.98 25.24 -0.11
C LEU A 43 -22.76 26.63 -0.73
N ALA A 44 -23.02 27.71 0.02
CA ALA A 44 -22.75 29.08 -0.42
C ALA A 44 -21.25 29.40 -0.59
N ARG A 45 -20.38 28.66 0.10
CA ARG A 45 -18.93 28.91 0.18
C ARG A 45 -18.14 28.19 -0.91
N VAL A 46 -18.78 27.27 -1.62
CA VAL A 46 -18.12 26.44 -2.64
C VAL A 46 -18.70 26.65 -4.04
N GLU A 47 -17.95 26.21 -5.04
CA GLU A 47 -18.50 25.88 -6.36
C GLU A 47 -18.35 24.37 -6.60
N ILE A 48 -19.32 23.75 -7.29
CA ILE A 48 -19.27 22.33 -7.65
C ILE A 48 -19.23 22.22 -9.16
N VAL A 49 -18.21 21.55 -9.70
CA VAL A 49 -18.02 21.33 -11.14
C VAL A 49 -17.87 19.84 -11.42
N ILE A 50 -18.74 19.33 -12.28
CA ILE A 50 -18.69 17.95 -12.77
C ILE A 50 -18.26 17.97 -14.23
N ALA A 51 -17.36 17.07 -14.60
CA ALA A 51 -17.04 16.79 -16.00
C ALA A 51 -17.42 15.34 -16.31
N ASP A 52 -18.39 15.17 -17.21
CA ASP A 52 -18.82 13.87 -17.72
C ASP A 52 -18.00 13.50 -18.96
N ASP A 53 -17.25 12.41 -18.89
CA ASP A 53 -16.38 11.88 -19.96
C ASP A 53 -17.15 10.98 -20.92
N GLY A 54 -18.26 11.49 -21.46
CA GLY A 54 -19.10 10.79 -22.43
C GLY A 54 -19.76 9.53 -21.87
N SER A 55 -20.41 9.64 -20.70
CA SER A 55 -21.13 8.51 -20.08
C SER A 55 -22.23 7.98 -21.01
N THR A 56 -22.35 6.66 -21.06
CA THR A 56 -23.37 5.94 -21.84
C THR A 56 -24.51 5.40 -20.99
N ASP A 57 -24.41 5.55 -19.67
CA ASP A 57 -25.42 5.15 -18.70
C ASP A 57 -26.28 6.34 -18.21
N ASP A 58 -27.07 6.13 -17.17
CA ASP A 58 -27.95 7.16 -16.60
C ASP A 58 -27.25 8.20 -15.69
N SER A 59 -25.92 8.19 -15.56
CA SER A 59 -25.19 9.19 -14.77
C SER A 59 -25.15 10.59 -15.40
N LEU A 60 -25.12 10.70 -16.72
CA LEU A 60 -25.20 12.01 -17.39
C LEU A 60 -26.57 12.66 -17.15
N ALA A 61 -27.65 11.88 -17.23
CA ALA A 61 -29.00 12.35 -16.90
C ALA A 61 -29.09 12.79 -15.43
N THR A 62 -28.45 12.05 -14.53
CA THR A 62 -28.33 12.41 -13.12
C THR A 62 -27.63 13.76 -12.95
N ALA A 63 -26.47 13.96 -13.57
CA ALA A 63 -25.72 15.21 -13.50
C ALA A 63 -26.52 16.40 -14.04
N ARG A 64 -27.23 16.24 -15.17
CA ARG A 64 -28.11 17.27 -15.74
C ARG A 64 -29.26 17.64 -14.80
N ASN A 65 -29.89 16.64 -14.17
CA ASN A 65 -30.97 16.88 -13.21
C ASN A 65 -30.47 17.68 -12.00
N TRP A 66 -29.27 17.40 -11.50
CA TRP A 66 -28.67 18.16 -10.41
C TRP A 66 -28.21 19.55 -10.83
N ALA A 67 -27.67 19.74 -12.03
CA ALA A 67 -27.30 21.05 -12.57
C ALA A 67 -28.51 22.00 -12.70
N ALA A 68 -29.70 21.44 -12.94
CA ALA A 68 -30.96 22.20 -13.01
C ALA A 68 -31.53 22.59 -11.64
N ARG A 69 -31.04 22.04 -10.53
CA ARG A 69 -31.49 22.39 -9.17
C ARG A 69 -30.94 23.75 -8.76
N GLU A 70 -31.74 24.51 -8.04
CA GLU A 70 -31.27 25.70 -7.34
C GLU A 70 -30.29 25.30 -6.23
N GLY A 71 -29.12 25.93 -6.24
CA GLY A 71 -28.12 25.88 -5.20
C GLY A 71 -28.19 27.12 -4.30
N ALA A 72 -27.07 27.47 -3.68
CA ALA A 72 -27.01 28.60 -2.77
C ALA A 72 -26.80 29.95 -3.48
N GLY A 73 -27.54 30.97 -3.04
CA GLY A 73 -27.38 32.35 -3.52
C GLY A 73 -27.82 32.55 -4.98
N GLY A 74 -28.83 31.82 -5.45
CA GLY A 74 -29.37 31.93 -6.80
C GLY A 74 -28.51 31.31 -7.91
N ARG A 75 -27.48 30.53 -7.54
CA ARG A 75 -26.65 29.74 -8.46
C ARG A 75 -27.27 28.35 -8.64
N SER A 76 -26.98 27.68 -9.75
CA SER A 76 -27.21 26.23 -9.87
C SER A 76 -26.46 25.46 -8.79
N PHE A 77 -26.97 24.30 -8.37
CA PHE A 77 -26.32 23.43 -7.40
C PHE A 77 -24.92 23.01 -7.86
N LEU A 78 -24.78 22.69 -9.15
CA LEU A 78 -23.49 22.39 -9.78
C LEU A 78 -23.44 22.92 -11.21
N ARG A 79 -22.22 23.02 -11.75
CA ARG A 79 -21.96 23.23 -13.18
C ARG A 79 -21.52 21.92 -13.82
N LEU A 80 -22.17 21.55 -14.91
CA LEU A 80 -21.84 20.36 -15.70
C LEU A 80 -21.03 20.75 -16.95
N ILE A 81 -19.99 19.98 -17.23
CA ILE A 81 -19.21 19.99 -18.46
C ILE A 81 -19.39 18.62 -19.11
N GLU A 82 -19.91 18.60 -20.33
CA GLU A 82 -20.06 17.37 -21.11
C GLU A 82 -18.89 17.28 -22.10
N LEU A 83 -18.14 16.18 -22.04
CA LEU A 83 -16.96 15.92 -22.86
C LEU A 83 -17.23 14.77 -23.83
N GLU A 84 -16.49 14.76 -24.94
CA GLU A 84 -16.36 13.56 -25.77
C GLU A 84 -15.49 12.54 -25.01
N HIS A 85 -15.88 11.25 -25.06
CA HIS A 85 -15.22 10.20 -24.30
C HIS A 85 -13.75 10.03 -24.72
N GLU A 86 -12.83 10.38 -23.83
CA GLU A 86 -11.38 10.15 -24.00
C GLU A 86 -10.92 8.91 -23.21
N GLY A 87 -11.59 8.58 -22.11
CA GLY A 87 -11.25 7.45 -21.24
C GLY A 87 -9.97 7.65 -20.42
N VAL A 88 -9.44 8.88 -20.38
CA VAL A 88 -8.23 9.27 -19.66
C VAL A 88 -8.57 10.21 -18.52
N LEU A 89 -8.60 9.68 -17.29
CA LEU A 89 -8.97 10.42 -16.09
C LEU A 89 -8.12 11.68 -15.88
N SER A 90 -6.81 11.62 -16.13
CA SER A 90 -5.92 12.80 -16.02
C SER A 90 -6.38 13.96 -16.89
N SER A 91 -6.82 13.70 -18.13
CA SER A 91 -7.30 14.72 -19.06
C SER A 91 -8.58 15.39 -18.53
N VAL A 92 -9.52 14.59 -18.01
CA VAL A 92 -10.75 15.08 -17.37
C VAL A 92 -10.44 15.94 -16.14
N LEU A 93 -9.52 15.49 -15.29
CA LEU A 93 -9.09 16.24 -14.11
C LEU A 93 -8.39 17.55 -14.48
N ASN A 94 -7.53 17.55 -15.50
CA ASN A 94 -6.88 18.75 -16.01
C ASN A 94 -7.90 19.75 -16.55
N ARG A 95 -8.93 19.27 -17.27
CA ARG A 95 -10.04 20.11 -17.71
C ARG A 95 -10.77 20.73 -16.52
N LEU A 96 -11.14 19.94 -15.51
CA LEU A 96 -11.79 20.44 -14.29
C LEU A 96 -10.94 21.48 -13.55
N MET A 97 -9.63 21.27 -13.45
CA MET A 97 -8.70 22.21 -12.82
C MET A 97 -8.63 23.54 -13.57
N SER A 98 -8.69 23.52 -14.90
CA SER A 98 -8.71 24.73 -15.74
C SER A 98 -10.01 25.54 -15.65
N GLU A 99 -11.08 24.89 -15.21
CA GLU A 99 -12.43 25.45 -15.14
C GLU A 99 -12.73 26.08 -13.77
N THR A 100 -11.80 26.00 -12.83
CA THR A 100 -11.97 26.46 -11.45
C THR A 100 -10.80 27.34 -11.04
N SER A 101 -11.01 28.23 -10.08
CA SER A 101 -9.97 29.17 -9.63
C SER A 101 -9.85 29.31 -8.12
N ALA A 102 -10.60 28.53 -7.34
CA ALA A 102 -10.52 28.60 -5.89
C ALA A 102 -9.13 28.14 -5.39
N PRO A 103 -8.64 28.71 -4.28
CA PRO A 103 -7.33 28.39 -3.74
C PRO A 103 -7.22 26.95 -3.23
N ILE A 104 -8.35 26.38 -2.77
CA ILE A 104 -8.45 25.00 -2.28
C ILE A 104 -9.39 24.22 -3.21
N VAL A 105 -8.97 23.03 -3.63
CA VAL A 105 -9.73 22.18 -4.54
C VAL A 105 -9.98 20.82 -3.91
N PHE A 106 -11.24 20.44 -3.74
CA PHE A 106 -11.67 19.11 -3.31
C PHE A 106 -11.95 18.26 -4.54
N ARG A 107 -11.12 17.24 -4.78
CA ARG A 107 -11.28 16.26 -5.86
C ARG A 107 -11.96 15.02 -5.31
N PHE A 108 -13.15 14.70 -5.81
CA PHE A 108 -13.92 13.52 -5.41
C PHE A 108 -14.20 12.65 -6.62
N ASP A 109 -13.96 11.34 -6.51
CA ASP A 109 -14.50 10.41 -7.51
C ASP A 109 -16.03 10.37 -7.42
N GLY A 110 -16.68 10.19 -8.57
CA GLY A 110 -18.15 10.18 -8.69
C GLY A 110 -18.88 9.05 -7.95
N ASP A 111 -18.16 8.19 -7.23
CA ASP A 111 -18.66 7.04 -6.47
C ASP A 111 -18.12 7.03 -5.02
N ILE A 112 -17.78 8.19 -4.46
CA ILE A 112 -17.57 8.32 -3.01
C ILE A 112 -18.85 8.80 -2.31
N VAL A 113 -18.97 8.49 -1.02
CA VAL A 113 -20.03 9.01 -0.14
C VAL A 113 -19.42 9.59 1.12
N LEU A 114 -19.71 10.86 1.39
CA LEU A 114 -19.25 11.57 2.58
C LEU A 114 -20.06 11.11 3.80
N ARG A 115 -19.36 10.65 4.85
CA ARG A 115 -19.97 10.07 6.05
C ARG A 115 -19.93 11.01 7.25
N SER A 116 -19.00 11.97 7.28
CA SER A 116 -18.93 13.00 8.32
C SER A 116 -19.36 14.37 7.81
N LYS A 117 -19.79 15.24 8.73
CA LYS A 117 -20.05 16.68 8.48
C LYS A 117 -18.84 17.52 8.86
N GLY A 118 -18.79 18.76 8.39
CA GLY A 118 -17.72 19.72 8.73
C GLY A 118 -16.38 19.42 8.05
N TRP A 119 -16.36 18.54 7.04
CA TRP A 119 -15.15 18.23 6.28
C TRP A 119 -14.63 19.46 5.50
N LEU A 120 -15.50 20.39 5.11
CA LEU A 120 -15.10 21.63 4.44
C LEU A 120 -14.27 22.50 5.38
N ASP A 121 -14.80 22.81 6.56
CA ASP A 121 -14.10 23.62 7.56
C ASP A 121 -12.78 22.99 7.98
N ARG A 122 -12.77 21.66 8.22
CA ARG A 122 -11.54 20.91 8.51
C ARG A 122 -10.50 21.07 7.41
N GLY A 123 -10.93 20.96 6.16
CA GLY A 123 -10.06 21.15 5.01
C GLY A 123 -9.48 22.56 4.96
N LEU A 124 -10.33 23.56 5.03
CA LEU A 124 -9.93 24.97 4.99
C LEU A 124 -9.02 25.35 6.16
N GLU A 125 -9.33 24.90 7.38
CA GLU A 125 -8.53 25.11 8.59
C GLU A 125 -7.16 24.42 8.48
N ALA A 126 -7.10 23.19 7.96
CA ALA A 126 -5.84 22.49 7.73
C ALA A 126 -4.93 23.27 6.77
N PHE A 127 -5.44 23.73 5.63
CA PHE A 127 -4.64 24.53 4.69
C PHE A 127 -4.29 25.93 5.23
N ALA A 128 -5.11 26.52 6.10
CA ALA A 128 -4.81 27.78 6.76
C ALA A 128 -3.70 27.63 7.81
N SER A 129 -3.74 26.55 8.60
CA SER A 129 -2.81 26.29 9.71
C SER A 129 -1.48 25.66 9.27
N MET A 130 -1.44 24.99 8.12
CA MET A 130 -0.24 24.33 7.58
C MET A 130 0.14 24.91 6.21
N PRO A 131 0.98 25.97 6.16
CA PRO A 131 1.39 26.60 4.90
C PRO A 131 2.08 25.65 3.91
N GLY A 132 2.81 24.64 4.41
CA GLY A 132 3.49 23.62 3.59
C GLY A 132 2.60 22.45 3.14
N LEU A 133 1.32 22.44 3.53
CA LEU A 133 0.38 21.39 3.13
C LEU A 133 0.01 21.55 1.66
N GLY A 134 0.37 20.55 0.85
CA GLY A 134 -0.04 20.44 -0.55
C GLY A 134 -1.31 19.62 -0.71
N VAL A 135 -1.47 18.57 0.09
CA VAL A 135 -2.55 17.59 -0.03
C VAL A 135 -3.15 17.20 1.32
N LEU A 136 -4.47 17.20 1.42
CA LEU A 136 -5.20 16.66 2.56
C LEU A 136 -6.07 15.46 2.14
N GLY A 137 -6.05 14.42 2.95
CA GLY A 137 -6.93 13.26 2.87
C GLY A 137 -7.77 13.05 4.12
N GLY A 138 -8.46 11.91 4.17
CA GLY A 138 -9.23 11.48 5.33
C GLY A 138 -9.26 9.95 5.47
N CYS A 139 -10.17 9.47 6.32
CA CYS A 139 -10.43 8.07 6.56
C CYS A 139 -11.37 7.49 5.49
N GLN A 140 -10.82 6.65 4.60
CA GLN A 140 -11.60 5.84 3.67
C GLN A 140 -12.12 4.60 4.38
N LEU A 141 -13.42 4.34 4.27
CA LEU A 141 -14.03 3.10 4.71
C LEU A 141 -14.17 2.11 3.55
N ASP A 142 -14.01 0.82 3.87
CA ASP A 142 -14.35 -0.29 2.99
C ASP A 142 -15.87 -0.56 2.97
N HIS A 143 -16.27 -1.58 2.21
CA HIS A 143 -17.68 -1.97 2.05
C HIS A 143 -18.32 -2.56 3.33
N LEU A 144 -17.52 -2.92 4.34
CA LEU A 144 -17.98 -3.39 5.65
C LEU A 144 -18.00 -2.26 6.69
N GLY A 145 -17.60 -1.04 6.31
CA GLY A 145 -17.52 0.10 7.22
C GLY A 145 -16.26 0.15 8.07
N ARG A 146 -15.27 -0.72 7.81
CA ARG A 146 -13.95 -0.68 8.45
C ARG A 146 -13.04 0.26 7.71
N VAL A 147 -11.96 0.69 8.36
CA VAL A 147 -10.93 1.51 7.72
C VAL A 147 -10.29 0.72 6.59
N HIS A 148 -10.36 1.26 5.37
CA HIS A 148 -9.57 0.81 4.23
C HIS A 148 -8.17 1.44 4.27
N SER A 149 -8.11 2.76 4.45
CA SER A 149 -6.86 3.51 4.53
C SER A 149 -7.08 4.86 5.21
N LEU A 150 -6.15 5.24 6.09
CA LEU A 150 -6.00 6.60 6.61
C LEU A 150 -4.95 7.41 5.81
N GLY A 151 -4.45 6.87 4.71
CA GLY A 151 -3.27 7.35 3.99
C GLY A 151 -2.31 6.20 3.74
N ASP A 152 -1.37 6.42 2.83
CA ASP A 152 -0.46 5.36 2.39
C ASP A 152 0.99 5.69 2.67
N LEU A 153 1.76 4.61 2.80
CA LEU A 153 3.21 4.65 2.78
C LEU A 153 3.68 4.23 1.39
N LEU A 154 4.58 5.02 0.82
CA LEU A 154 5.23 4.77 -0.47
C LEU A 154 6.75 4.62 -0.28
N PHE A 155 7.33 5.34 0.69
CA PHE A 155 8.75 5.31 1.01
C PHE A 155 8.94 4.55 2.33
N HIS A 156 8.64 3.25 2.30
CA HIS A 156 8.74 2.36 3.46
C HIS A 156 9.38 1.04 3.02
N PRO A 157 10.22 0.39 3.86
CA PRO A 157 10.88 -0.87 3.49
C PRO A 157 9.88 -1.96 3.06
N HIS A 158 8.68 -1.96 3.64
CA HIS A 158 7.63 -2.94 3.36
C HIS A 158 6.80 -2.64 2.11
N GLY A 159 7.25 -1.71 1.27
CA GLY A 159 6.59 -1.31 0.03
C GLY A 159 5.34 -0.45 0.24
N TYR A 160 4.41 -0.52 -0.70
CA TYR A 160 3.19 0.28 -0.67
C TYR A 160 2.17 -0.28 0.33
N GLN A 161 1.78 0.52 1.33
CA GLN A 161 0.93 0.08 2.43
C GLN A 161 -0.22 1.05 2.70
N HIS A 162 -1.39 0.51 3.04
CA HIS A 162 -2.53 1.26 3.54
C HIS A 162 -2.49 1.32 5.08
N ILE A 163 -2.36 2.53 5.64
CA ILE A 163 -2.22 2.72 7.08
C ILE A 163 -3.57 2.50 7.76
N GLY A 164 -3.59 1.67 8.80
CA GLY A 164 -4.78 1.41 9.61
C GLY A 164 -5.83 0.51 8.95
N SER A 165 -5.48 -0.16 7.85
CA SER A 165 -6.38 -1.09 7.15
C SER A 165 -6.93 -2.15 8.11
N GLY A 166 -8.25 -2.31 8.15
CA GLY A 166 -8.96 -3.28 8.97
C GLY A 166 -9.36 -2.78 10.37
N LEU A 167 -8.95 -1.57 10.77
CA LEU A 167 -9.40 -0.97 12.03
C LEU A 167 -10.90 -0.65 11.99
N GLU A 168 -11.54 -0.67 13.16
CA GLU A 168 -12.91 -0.19 13.32
C GLU A 168 -12.94 1.36 13.27
N SER A 169 -14.00 1.91 12.67
CA SER A 169 -14.23 3.36 12.59
C SER A 169 -15.30 3.80 13.60
N PRO A 170 -15.16 4.97 14.26
CA PRO A 170 -14.11 5.97 14.08
C PRO A 170 -12.80 5.56 14.78
N VAL A 171 -11.69 5.97 14.18
CA VAL A 171 -10.36 5.77 14.76
C VAL A 171 -9.99 6.97 15.62
N ASP A 172 -9.57 6.72 16.86
CA ASP A 172 -9.01 7.75 17.73
C ASP A 172 -7.52 7.94 17.45
N CYS A 173 -7.21 8.96 16.65
CA CYS A 173 -5.86 9.47 16.40
C CYS A 173 -5.90 10.97 16.02
N PRO A 174 -4.82 11.74 16.24
CA PRO A 174 -4.79 13.18 16.00
C PRO A 174 -4.62 13.60 14.52
N GLY A 175 -4.43 12.64 13.61
CA GLY A 175 -3.94 12.88 12.25
C GLY A 175 -2.41 12.84 12.17
N PHE A 176 -1.89 12.61 10.98
CA PHE A 176 -0.46 12.43 10.73
C PHE A 176 -0.12 12.71 9.25
N GLN A 177 1.18 12.71 8.92
CA GLN A 177 1.70 12.91 7.56
C GLN A 177 1.97 11.54 6.87
N PRO A 178 1.07 11.05 6.01
CA PRO A 178 1.37 9.89 5.16
C PRO A 178 2.29 10.30 3.99
N ASP A 179 2.70 9.33 3.17
CA ASP A 179 3.39 9.61 1.90
C ASP A 179 2.44 9.99 0.77
N HIS A 180 1.21 9.45 0.83
CA HIS A 180 0.15 9.69 -0.12
C HIS A 180 -1.21 9.58 0.59
N VAL A 181 -2.25 10.21 0.04
CA VAL A 181 -3.63 10.07 0.54
C VAL A 181 -4.49 9.45 -0.55
N MET A 182 -5.57 8.76 -0.16
CA MET A 182 -6.44 8.06 -1.10
C MET A 182 -6.87 8.91 -2.28
N GLY A 183 -6.65 8.40 -3.50
CA GLY A 183 -6.91 9.19 -4.70
C GLY A 183 -8.36 9.65 -4.80
N CYS A 184 -9.32 8.77 -4.46
CA CYS A 184 -10.77 9.01 -4.58
C CYS A 184 -11.30 10.19 -3.75
N PHE A 185 -10.60 10.59 -2.69
CA PHE A 185 -10.86 11.80 -1.93
C PHE A 185 -9.53 12.53 -1.72
N HIS A 186 -9.35 13.64 -2.44
CA HIS A 186 -8.07 14.33 -2.46
C HIS A 186 -8.28 15.83 -2.44
N VAL A 187 -7.86 16.52 -1.38
CA VAL A 187 -7.98 17.98 -1.28
C VAL A 187 -6.62 18.62 -1.54
N LEU A 188 -6.58 19.62 -2.41
CA LEU A 188 -5.37 20.18 -2.99
C LEU A 188 -5.26 21.68 -2.69
N ARG A 189 -4.05 22.13 -2.40
CA ARG A 189 -3.70 23.55 -2.52
C ARG A 189 -3.43 23.87 -3.99
N ARG A 190 -4.20 24.78 -4.59
CA ARG A 190 -4.06 25.16 -6.01
C ARG A 190 -2.65 25.65 -6.34
N ALA A 191 -2.09 26.54 -5.51
CA ALA A 191 -0.74 27.05 -5.74
C ALA A 191 0.32 25.92 -5.79
N ALA A 192 0.14 24.85 -5.02
CA ALA A 192 1.05 23.70 -5.04
C ALA A 192 0.89 22.90 -6.35
N PHE A 193 -0.36 22.68 -6.79
CA PHE A 193 -0.66 22.06 -8.09
C PHE A 193 -0.09 22.87 -9.25
N ASP A 194 -0.30 24.18 -9.27
CA ASP A 194 0.19 25.08 -10.33
C ASP A 194 1.74 25.09 -10.40
N GLU A 195 2.41 24.90 -9.26
CA GLU A 195 3.88 24.85 -9.18
C GLU A 195 4.48 23.56 -9.76
N VAL A 196 3.81 22.42 -9.57
CA VAL A 196 4.29 21.10 -10.04
C VAL A 196 3.79 20.75 -11.44
N GLY A 197 2.65 21.31 -11.83
CA GLY A 197 2.03 21.10 -13.14
C GLY A 197 0.87 20.13 -13.12
N ALA A 198 0.26 19.99 -14.30
CA ALA A 198 -0.94 19.20 -14.54
C ALA A 198 -0.72 17.68 -14.35
N TYR A 199 -1.82 16.94 -14.20
CA TYR A 199 -1.77 15.47 -14.21
C TYR A 199 -1.25 14.95 -15.54
N ASP A 200 -0.45 13.90 -15.50
CA ASP A 200 0.14 13.25 -16.66
C ASP A 200 -0.89 12.36 -17.40
N PRO A 201 -1.25 12.65 -18.66
CA PRO A 201 -2.19 11.83 -19.43
C PRO A 201 -1.66 10.44 -19.78
N GLU A 202 -0.35 10.20 -19.77
CA GLU A 202 0.22 8.88 -20.05
C GLU A 202 -0.01 7.89 -18.89
N LEU A 203 -0.26 8.40 -17.67
CA LEU A 203 -0.57 7.61 -16.49
C LEU A 203 -2.08 7.34 -16.40
N LEU A 204 -2.51 6.20 -16.94
CA LEU A 204 -3.92 5.77 -16.85
C LEU A 204 -4.34 5.36 -15.44
N ARG A 205 -3.39 4.96 -14.58
CA ARG A 205 -3.60 4.63 -13.16
C ARG A 205 -2.44 5.12 -12.30
N GLY A 206 -2.76 5.69 -11.12
CA GLY A 206 -1.78 6.19 -10.16
C GLY A 206 -1.48 7.68 -10.30
N GLN A 207 -2.40 8.45 -10.90
CA GLN A 207 -2.28 9.89 -11.14
C GLN A 207 -2.02 10.69 -9.85
N THR A 208 -2.67 10.33 -8.75
CA THR A 208 -2.51 11.02 -7.46
C THR A 208 -1.21 10.66 -6.76
N ILE A 209 -0.69 9.46 -7.00
CA ILE A 209 0.64 9.06 -6.52
C ILE A 209 1.72 9.84 -7.26
N ASP A 210 1.58 9.97 -8.59
CA ASP A 210 2.46 10.81 -9.42
C ASP A 210 2.46 12.28 -8.97
N LEU A 211 1.27 12.87 -8.81
CA LEU A 211 1.13 14.23 -8.32
C LEU A 211 1.71 14.39 -6.90
N GLY A 212 1.39 13.48 -5.98
CA GLY A 212 1.90 13.51 -4.61
C GLY A 212 3.42 13.44 -4.54
N LEU A 213 4.04 12.63 -5.39
CA LEU A 213 5.49 12.55 -5.51
C LEU A 213 6.08 13.85 -6.09
N ALA A 214 5.48 14.42 -7.14
CA ALA A 214 5.90 15.72 -7.68
C ALA A 214 5.83 16.83 -6.60
N LEU A 215 4.73 16.88 -5.84
CA LEU A 215 4.54 17.79 -4.71
C LEU A 215 5.63 17.61 -3.65
N ARG A 216 5.90 16.38 -3.23
CA ARG A 216 6.96 16.10 -2.24
C ARG A 216 8.34 16.52 -2.74
N THR A 217 8.67 16.32 -4.02
CA THR A 217 9.97 16.77 -4.56
C THR A 217 10.15 18.29 -4.54
N ARG A 218 9.06 19.05 -4.38
CA ARG A 218 9.05 20.50 -4.18
C ARG A 218 8.88 20.93 -2.72
N GLY A 219 8.91 19.98 -1.78
CA GLY A 219 8.81 20.24 -0.34
C GLY A 219 7.39 20.39 0.20
N TRP A 220 6.36 20.16 -0.62
CA TRP A 220 4.98 20.09 -0.16
C TRP A 220 4.72 18.80 0.62
N THR A 221 3.89 18.88 1.65
CA THR A 221 3.52 17.74 2.49
C THR A 221 2.09 17.28 2.24
N SER A 222 1.81 16.05 2.68
CA SER A 222 0.48 15.47 2.79
C SER A 222 0.06 15.38 4.26
N TRP A 223 -1.23 15.49 4.53
CA TRP A 223 -1.81 15.27 5.85
C TRP A 223 -3.09 14.45 5.75
N THR A 224 -3.41 13.69 6.79
CA THR A 224 -4.71 13.02 6.91
C THR A 224 -5.46 13.55 8.13
N ASP A 225 -6.72 13.96 7.94
CA ASP A 225 -7.63 14.21 9.07
C ASP A 225 -8.55 12.98 9.24
N PRO A 226 -8.35 12.16 10.30
CA PRO A 226 -9.12 10.93 10.51
C PRO A 226 -10.62 11.19 10.78
N LYS A 227 -11.01 12.45 11.06
CA LYS A 227 -12.40 12.85 11.28
C LYS A 227 -13.13 13.20 9.98
N ILE A 228 -12.41 13.33 8.87
CA ILE A 228 -12.99 13.35 7.53
C ILE A 228 -13.21 11.90 7.11
N ILE A 229 -14.46 11.43 7.13
CA ILE A 229 -14.80 10.02 6.90
C ILE A 229 -15.62 9.93 5.62
N PHE A 230 -15.22 9.03 4.73
CA PHE A 230 -15.92 8.75 3.47
C PHE A 230 -15.87 7.27 3.13
N SER A 231 -16.82 6.80 2.34
CA SER A 231 -16.82 5.45 1.77
C SER A 231 -16.57 5.55 0.27
N HIS A 232 -15.83 4.59 -0.29
CA HIS A 232 -15.63 4.49 -1.73
C HIS A 232 -16.43 3.29 -2.26
N HIS A 233 -17.45 3.57 -3.08
CA HIS A 233 -18.38 2.56 -3.59
C HIS A 233 -17.88 1.87 -4.87
N PHE A 234 -16.57 1.89 -5.13
CA PHE A 234 -15.94 1.20 -6.27
C PHE A 234 -16.34 -0.29 -6.35
N ALA A 235 -16.42 -0.98 -5.21
CA ALA A 235 -16.82 -2.39 -5.17
C ALA A 235 -18.30 -2.63 -5.53
N LEU A 236 -19.12 -1.58 -5.51
CA LEU A 236 -20.54 -1.61 -5.90
C LEU A 236 -20.74 -1.25 -7.37
N ARG A 237 -19.65 -1.02 -8.10
CA ARG A 237 -19.68 -0.60 -9.50
C ARG A 237 -19.40 -1.77 -10.43
N SER A 238 -20.21 -1.88 -11.47
CA SER A 238 -19.99 -2.80 -12.59
C SER A 238 -18.70 -2.46 -13.35
N ARG A 239 -18.11 -3.45 -14.01
CA ARG A 239 -16.89 -3.26 -14.79
C ARG A 239 -17.14 -2.26 -15.93
N ARG A 240 -16.36 -1.18 -15.97
CA ARG A 240 -16.40 -0.21 -17.07
C ARG A 240 -15.62 -0.71 -18.28
N ALA A 241 -16.10 -0.35 -19.47
CA ALA A 241 -15.39 -0.58 -20.72
C ALA A 241 -14.25 0.45 -20.91
N THR A 242 -13.26 0.44 -20.01
CA THR A 242 -12.08 1.31 -20.09
C THR A 242 -10.80 0.49 -20.25
N GLY A 243 -9.90 0.99 -21.11
CA GLY A 243 -8.57 0.43 -21.25
C GLY A 243 -7.70 0.61 -19.99
N ALA A 244 -8.02 1.59 -19.14
CA ALA A 244 -7.24 1.90 -17.93
C ALA A 244 -7.28 0.79 -16.86
N ASP A 245 -8.40 0.07 -16.76
CA ASP A 245 -8.59 -1.06 -15.81
C ASP A 245 -8.23 -2.42 -16.39
N SER A 246 -7.82 -2.47 -17.65
CA SER A 246 -7.31 -3.70 -18.26
C SER A 246 -5.92 -4.04 -17.72
N HIS A 247 -5.53 -5.31 -17.82
CA HIS A 247 -4.16 -5.75 -17.49
C HIS A 247 -3.11 -4.92 -18.25
N ASP A 248 -3.32 -4.70 -19.55
CA ASP A 248 -2.43 -3.88 -20.38
C ASP A 248 -2.42 -2.40 -19.96
N GLY A 249 -3.56 -1.86 -19.52
CA GLY A 249 -3.64 -0.48 -18.99
C GLY A 249 -2.87 -0.31 -17.69
N ILE A 250 -2.98 -1.28 -16.78
CA ILE A 250 -2.23 -1.30 -15.52
C ILE A 250 -0.74 -1.42 -15.81
N ASN A 251 -0.33 -2.35 -16.68
CA ASN A 251 1.08 -2.54 -17.05
C ASN A 251 1.66 -1.31 -17.74
N ARG A 252 0.92 -0.68 -18.66
CA ARG A 252 1.33 0.59 -19.28
C ARG A 252 1.50 1.70 -18.26
N SER A 253 0.58 1.83 -17.31
CA SER A 253 0.69 2.84 -16.24
C SER A 253 1.90 2.59 -15.34
N ARG A 254 2.19 1.32 -15.01
CA ARG A 254 3.39 0.94 -14.24
C ARG A 254 4.66 1.25 -15.02
N ALA A 255 4.70 0.96 -16.32
CA ALA A 255 5.84 1.24 -17.18
C ALA A 255 6.08 2.75 -17.36
N ALA A 256 5.02 3.53 -17.58
CA ALA A 256 5.08 4.99 -17.65
C ALA A 256 5.58 5.58 -16.32
N PHE A 257 5.03 5.12 -15.18
CA PHE A 257 5.50 5.55 -13.87
C PHE A 257 6.99 5.24 -13.66
N ARG A 258 7.41 4.01 -13.99
CA ARG A 258 8.81 3.59 -13.87
C ARG A 258 9.72 4.39 -14.79
N THR A 259 9.28 4.71 -16.00
CA THR A 259 10.05 5.54 -16.96
C THR A 259 10.24 6.96 -16.43
N LYS A 260 9.17 7.56 -15.89
CA LYS A 260 9.18 8.91 -15.32
C LYS A 260 10.04 9.00 -14.06
N TRP A 261 9.77 8.12 -13.10
CA TRP A 261 10.34 8.21 -11.76
C TRP A 261 11.58 7.36 -11.53
N GLY A 262 11.83 6.33 -12.33
CA GLY A 262 13.01 5.48 -12.25
C GLY A 262 12.91 4.30 -11.28
N PHE A 263 11.73 4.02 -10.70
CA PHE A 263 11.52 2.93 -9.75
C PHE A 263 10.09 2.36 -9.81
N ASP A 264 9.88 1.18 -9.21
CA ASP A 264 8.55 0.58 -9.04
C ASP A 264 7.86 1.11 -7.78
N ARG A 265 6.69 1.73 -7.90
CA ARG A 265 5.95 2.27 -6.75
C ARG A 265 5.28 1.24 -5.84
N THR A 266 5.18 -0.02 -6.26
CA THR A 266 4.45 -1.05 -5.50
C THR A 266 5.37 -1.88 -4.60
N CYS A 267 6.61 -2.07 -5.04
CA CYS A 267 7.65 -2.78 -4.30
C CYS A 267 9.01 -2.11 -4.59
N PRO A 268 9.23 -0.87 -4.11
CA PRO A 268 10.43 -0.12 -4.43
C PRO A 268 11.66 -0.60 -3.66
N ASP A 269 12.78 -0.60 -4.35
CA ASP A 269 14.10 -0.53 -3.74
C ASP A 269 14.33 0.91 -3.22
N LEU A 270 14.49 1.06 -1.89
CA LEU A 270 14.65 2.37 -1.26
C LEU A 270 15.99 3.04 -1.60
N ASP A 271 17.04 2.29 -1.91
CA ASP A 271 18.32 2.85 -2.33
C ASP A 271 18.22 3.42 -3.74
N VAL A 272 17.53 2.71 -4.65
CA VAL A 272 17.21 3.23 -5.99
C VAL A 272 16.37 4.50 -5.88
N MET A 273 15.30 4.49 -5.08
CA MET A 273 14.47 5.67 -4.83
C MET A 273 15.30 6.84 -4.29
N ARG A 274 16.16 6.60 -3.29
CA ARG A 274 16.99 7.63 -2.66
C ARG A 274 18.04 8.19 -3.62
N SER A 275 18.65 7.34 -4.46
CA SER A 275 19.57 7.80 -5.51
C SER A 275 18.90 8.76 -6.49
N ARG A 276 17.60 8.56 -6.72
CA ARG A 276 16.81 9.27 -7.72
C ARG A 276 16.12 10.52 -7.20
N LEU A 277 15.63 10.49 -5.97
CA LEU A 277 14.81 11.54 -5.36
C LEU A 277 15.53 12.32 -4.24
N GLY A 278 16.64 11.79 -3.73
CA GLY A 278 17.40 12.37 -2.63
C GLY A 278 16.85 11.97 -1.24
N ALA A 279 17.72 12.10 -0.24
CA ALA A 279 17.43 11.73 1.15
C ALA A 279 16.40 12.65 1.86
N SER A 280 16.12 13.83 1.30
CA SER A 280 15.06 14.71 1.81
C SER A 280 13.65 14.21 1.46
N VAL A 281 13.52 13.36 0.45
CA VAL A 281 12.25 12.81 -0.03
C VAL A 281 12.04 11.39 0.48
N VAL A 282 13.11 10.59 0.46
CA VAL A 282 13.10 9.16 0.80
C VAL A 282 13.81 8.96 2.13
N PRO A 283 13.09 8.58 3.21
CA PRO A 283 13.71 8.37 4.52
C PRO A 283 14.81 7.32 4.51
N VAL A 284 15.72 7.44 5.47
CA VAL A 284 16.73 6.41 5.76
C VAL A 284 16.20 5.53 6.88
N TYR A 285 16.14 4.24 6.62
CA TYR A 285 15.86 3.22 7.61
C TYR A 285 17.18 2.52 7.91
N GLY A 286 17.72 2.75 9.10
CA GLY A 286 18.90 2.05 9.57
C GLY A 286 18.57 0.58 9.89
N PRO A 287 19.58 -0.28 10.09
CA PRO A 287 19.32 -1.63 10.59
C PRO A 287 18.64 -1.55 11.97
N ASP A 288 17.66 -2.42 12.20
CA ASP A 288 17.07 -2.59 13.55
C ASP A 288 18.13 -3.26 14.45
N VAL A 289 18.74 -2.45 15.33
CA VAL A 289 19.79 -2.88 16.28
C VAL A 289 19.24 -3.20 17.67
N HIS A 290 17.92 -3.12 17.87
CA HIS A 290 17.31 -3.20 19.20
C HIS A 290 16.87 -4.61 19.61
N ASP A 291 17.11 -5.62 18.76
CA ASP A 291 16.65 -6.98 19.02
C ASP A 291 17.74 -7.90 19.56
N SER A 292 17.47 -8.55 20.69
CA SER A 292 18.27 -9.63 21.27
C SER A 292 17.93 -11.01 20.71
N ALA A 293 16.90 -11.16 19.88
CA ALA A 293 16.37 -12.47 19.53
C ALA A 293 17.21 -13.21 18.48
N GLY A 294 17.87 -14.30 18.90
CA GLY A 294 18.08 -15.48 18.06
C GLY A 294 16.83 -16.37 18.11
N ILE A 295 16.95 -17.65 17.76
CA ILE A 295 15.89 -18.66 17.99
C ILE A 295 15.80 -19.03 19.50
N ASP A 296 16.30 -18.14 20.37
CA ASP A 296 16.68 -18.35 21.77
C ASP A 296 15.54 -18.12 22.77
N GLU A 297 14.33 -17.77 22.31
CA GLU A 297 13.21 -17.44 23.20
C GLU A 297 12.80 -18.64 24.08
N SER A 298 12.85 -19.87 23.55
CA SER A 298 12.68 -21.12 24.32
C SER A 298 12.99 -22.39 23.51
N GLN A 299 13.20 -23.51 24.19
CA GLN A 299 13.33 -24.83 23.56
C GLN A 299 12.07 -25.23 22.75
N GLU A 300 10.87 -24.80 23.14
CA GLU A 300 9.64 -25.09 22.39
C GLU A 300 9.61 -24.32 21.06
N VAL A 301 10.03 -23.05 21.08
CA VAL A 301 10.13 -22.16 19.91
C VAL A 301 11.20 -22.67 18.93
N LEU A 302 12.31 -23.22 19.43
CA LEU A 302 13.30 -23.93 18.61
C LEU A 302 12.68 -25.13 17.86
N LEU A 303 11.88 -25.95 18.56
CA LEU A 303 11.21 -27.11 17.97
C LEU A 303 10.21 -26.73 16.87
N ASN A 304 9.63 -25.53 16.90
CA ASN A 304 8.83 -25.01 15.78
C ASN A 304 9.63 -24.98 14.48
N ARG A 305 10.87 -24.47 14.50
CA ARG A 305 11.72 -24.39 13.29
C ARG A 305 12.18 -25.77 12.84
N VAL A 306 12.53 -26.63 13.80
CA VAL A 306 12.94 -28.02 13.52
C VAL A 306 11.85 -28.76 12.76
N GLU A 307 10.60 -28.69 13.22
CA GLU A 307 9.48 -29.36 12.56
C GLU A 307 9.10 -28.71 11.23
N LEU A 308 9.24 -27.39 11.07
CA LEU A 308 9.07 -26.71 9.79
C LEU A 308 10.06 -27.23 8.74
N VAL A 309 11.35 -27.29 9.08
CA VAL A 309 12.39 -27.80 8.18
C VAL A 309 12.15 -29.28 7.89
N ARG A 310 12.00 -30.11 8.93
CA ARG A 310 11.79 -31.57 8.78
C ARG A 310 10.52 -31.90 7.99
N GLY A 311 9.45 -31.12 8.16
CA GLY A 311 8.19 -31.28 7.45
C GLY A 311 8.28 -30.94 5.96
N ALA A 312 9.24 -30.10 5.56
CA ALA A 312 9.49 -29.76 4.16
C ALA A 312 10.43 -30.76 3.46
N LEU A 313 11.25 -31.51 4.21
CA LEU A 313 12.18 -32.49 3.66
C LEU A 313 11.48 -33.74 3.13
N ARG A 314 12.00 -34.28 2.02
CA ARG A 314 11.58 -35.57 1.48
C ARG A 314 12.50 -36.68 2.00
N PRO A 315 11.97 -37.72 2.68
CA PRO A 315 12.80 -38.81 3.19
C PRO A 315 13.65 -39.46 2.08
N GLY A 316 14.96 -39.60 2.33
CA GLY A 316 15.90 -40.25 1.41
C GLY A 316 16.32 -39.41 0.19
N VAL A 317 15.87 -38.15 0.08
CA VAL A 317 16.28 -37.24 -0.97
C VAL A 317 17.29 -36.24 -0.39
N PRO A 318 18.57 -36.25 -0.84
CA PRO A 318 19.51 -35.21 -0.47
C PRO A 318 18.94 -33.84 -0.84
N THR A 319 18.92 -32.93 0.13
CA THR A 319 18.32 -31.60 0.00
C THR A 319 19.34 -30.59 0.50
N SER A 320 19.66 -29.58 -0.32
CA SER A 320 20.52 -28.47 0.09
C SER A 320 19.70 -27.47 0.91
N VAL A 321 20.05 -27.31 2.20
CA VAL A 321 19.29 -26.47 3.15
C VAL A 321 20.11 -25.23 3.54
N LEU A 322 19.49 -24.06 3.44
CA LEU A 322 20.04 -22.77 3.87
C LEU A 322 19.15 -22.17 4.96
N SER A 323 19.76 -21.66 6.02
CA SER A 323 19.13 -20.88 7.08
C SER A 323 19.71 -19.47 7.07
N ILE A 324 18.86 -18.44 7.04
CA ILE A 324 19.23 -17.02 7.11
C ILE A 324 18.53 -16.42 8.34
N GLY A 325 19.31 -15.76 9.19
CA GLY A 325 18.88 -15.34 10.53
C GLY A 325 19.10 -16.46 11.55
N ALA A 326 20.24 -17.17 11.43
CA ALA A 326 20.56 -18.33 12.25
C ALA A 326 20.73 -18.00 13.75
N GLY A 327 20.95 -16.74 14.11
CA GLY A 327 21.16 -16.32 15.49
C GLY A 327 22.39 -17.00 16.11
N ASP A 328 22.16 -17.71 17.21
CA ASP A 328 23.17 -18.42 17.98
C ASP A 328 23.52 -19.82 17.42
N GLY A 329 22.90 -20.23 16.31
CA GLY A 329 23.12 -21.52 15.68
C GLY A 329 22.41 -22.72 16.34
N SER A 330 21.52 -22.47 17.31
CA SER A 330 20.83 -23.54 18.05
C SER A 330 19.96 -24.43 17.16
N LEU A 331 19.33 -23.87 16.12
CA LEU A 331 18.52 -24.63 15.17
C LEU A 331 19.37 -25.61 14.37
N GLU A 332 20.50 -25.15 13.87
CA GLU A 332 21.38 -25.96 13.04
C GLU A 332 22.05 -27.07 13.85
N ALA A 333 22.37 -26.81 15.12
CA ALA A 333 22.82 -27.81 16.07
C ALA A 333 21.75 -28.91 16.27
N GLU A 334 20.51 -28.52 16.55
CA GLU A 334 19.41 -29.47 16.75
C GLU A 334 19.09 -30.26 15.47
N LEU A 335 19.10 -29.63 14.30
CA LEU A 335 18.90 -30.32 13.01
C LEU A 335 20.01 -31.34 12.70
N ALA A 336 21.25 -31.08 13.13
CA ALA A 336 22.36 -32.00 12.95
C ALA A 336 22.16 -33.33 13.72
N GLU A 337 21.51 -33.31 14.89
CA GLU A 337 21.12 -34.51 15.64
C GLU A 337 20.12 -35.40 14.86
N TYR A 338 19.36 -34.80 13.95
CA TYR A 338 18.49 -35.52 13.00
C TYR A 338 19.19 -35.91 11.68
N GLY A 339 20.50 -35.67 11.56
CA GLY A 339 21.28 -35.94 10.36
C GLY A 339 21.02 -34.96 9.21
N ILE A 340 20.50 -33.76 9.51
CA ILE A 340 20.21 -32.72 8.51
C ILE A 340 21.34 -31.69 8.55
N SER A 341 22.04 -31.53 7.42
CA SER A 341 23.09 -30.52 7.27
C SER A 341 22.49 -29.22 6.75
N VAL A 342 22.83 -28.11 7.39
CA VAL A 342 22.33 -26.77 7.07
C VAL A 342 23.50 -25.82 6.88
N THR A 343 23.48 -25.05 5.80
CA THR A 343 24.34 -23.86 5.67
C THR A 343 23.66 -22.71 6.41
N ALA A 344 24.37 -22.05 7.32
CA ALA A 344 23.81 -20.98 8.16
C ALA A 344 24.43 -19.62 7.81
N ILE A 345 23.59 -18.59 7.67
CA ILE A 345 23.98 -17.20 7.51
C ILE A 345 23.36 -16.38 8.63
N GLU A 346 24.16 -15.49 9.22
CA GLU A 346 23.73 -14.49 10.19
C GLU A 346 24.24 -13.11 9.76
N ASP A 347 23.39 -12.09 9.87
CA ASP A 347 23.71 -10.71 9.49
C ASP A 347 24.12 -9.84 10.69
N ARG A 348 23.96 -10.34 11.93
CA ARG A 348 24.31 -9.62 13.15
C ARG A 348 25.58 -10.17 13.81
N PRO A 349 26.62 -9.34 13.96
CA PRO A 349 27.86 -9.78 14.61
C PRO A 349 27.67 -10.30 16.04
N PHE A 350 26.81 -9.67 16.86
CA PHE A 350 26.65 -10.03 18.27
C PHE A 350 26.00 -11.41 18.49
N ALA A 351 25.20 -11.89 17.54
CA ALA A 351 24.60 -13.22 17.63
C ALA A 351 25.65 -14.34 17.60
N LEU A 352 26.82 -14.07 16.98
CA LEU A 352 27.95 -15.00 16.98
C LEU A 352 28.74 -15.00 18.29
N ASP A 353 28.69 -13.93 19.08
CA ASP A 353 29.33 -13.90 20.41
C ASP A 353 28.62 -14.88 21.37
N GLU A 354 27.34 -15.14 21.13
CA GLU A 354 26.49 -16.07 21.90
C GLU A 354 26.39 -17.47 21.27
N PHE A 355 27.16 -17.72 20.19
CA PHE A 355 27.09 -18.97 19.42
C PHE A 355 27.28 -20.21 20.30
N ILE A 356 26.32 -21.12 20.23
CA ILE A 356 26.36 -22.41 20.92
C ILE A 356 27.02 -23.41 19.98
N GLY A 357 28.24 -23.82 20.30
CA GLY A 357 29.11 -24.69 19.48
C GLY A 357 28.64 -26.11 19.16
N GLY A 358 27.34 -26.39 19.18
CA GLY A 358 26.74 -27.70 18.85
C GLY A 358 26.71 -28.00 17.35
N ALA A 359 26.54 -26.98 16.50
CA ALA A 359 26.77 -27.12 15.06
C ALA A 359 28.29 -27.08 14.83
N GLY A 360 28.87 -28.07 14.14
CA GLY A 360 30.34 -28.19 14.02
C GLY A 360 31.10 -26.97 13.46
N LEU A 361 30.42 -25.94 12.92
CA LEU A 361 30.96 -24.65 12.50
C LEU A 361 29.96 -23.52 12.83
N PRO A 362 30.45 -22.30 13.17
CA PRO A 362 29.60 -21.13 13.38
C PRO A 362 28.90 -20.68 12.08
N PRO A 363 27.75 -19.99 12.16
CA PRO A 363 27.13 -19.35 11.01
C PRO A 363 28.08 -18.40 10.28
N HIS A 364 27.90 -18.27 8.96
CA HIS A 364 28.64 -17.31 8.15
C HIS A 364 28.10 -15.90 8.39
N LEU A 365 28.94 -15.01 8.94
CA LEU A 365 28.59 -13.60 9.10
C LEU A 365 28.53 -12.90 7.74
N LEU A 366 27.38 -12.29 7.41
CA LEU A 366 27.18 -11.52 6.19
C LEU A 366 26.27 -10.31 6.45
N GLU A 367 26.85 -9.12 6.53
CA GLU A 367 26.11 -7.87 6.81
C GLU A 367 25.14 -7.46 5.68
N ASP A 368 25.47 -7.76 4.41
CA ASP A 368 24.60 -7.45 3.26
C ASP A 368 23.88 -8.71 2.75
N LEU A 369 22.68 -8.95 3.28
CA LEU A 369 21.78 -10.02 2.80
C LEU A 369 21.21 -9.75 1.40
N GLY A 370 21.46 -8.59 0.79
CA GLY A 370 21.11 -8.26 -0.58
C GLY A 370 22.17 -8.64 -1.61
N ALA A 371 23.25 -9.34 -1.20
CA ALA A 371 24.32 -9.83 -2.07
C ALA A 371 24.97 -11.11 -1.49
N ILE A 372 24.23 -12.22 -1.50
CA ILE A 372 24.63 -13.47 -0.85
C ILE A 372 25.54 -14.28 -1.81
N PRO A 373 26.77 -14.67 -1.41
CA PRO A 373 27.74 -15.34 -2.28
C PRO A 373 27.47 -16.85 -2.45
N ILE A 374 26.21 -17.21 -2.70
CA ILE A 374 25.74 -18.57 -2.99
C ILE A 374 25.30 -18.63 -4.46
N GLU A 375 25.55 -19.77 -5.11
CA GLU A 375 25.22 -19.99 -6.52
C GLU A 375 23.71 -19.90 -6.79
N SER A 376 23.34 -19.47 -7.99
CA SER A 376 21.94 -19.44 -8.41
C SER A 376 21.37 -20.85 -8.54
N GLY A 377 20.16 -21.07 -8.01
CA GLY A 377 19.45 -22.34 -8.13
C GLY A 377 20.06 -23.53 -7.36
N SER A 378 20.96 -23.27 -6.40
CA SER A 378 21.68 -24.31 -5.65
C SER A 378 21.04 -24.70 -4.31
N ILE A 379 19.95 -24.03 -3.91
CA ILE A 379 19.27 -24.24 -2.62
C ILE A 379 17.88 -24.84 -2.86
N ASP A 380 17.60 -25.97 -2.23
CA ASP A 380 16.29 -26.64 -2.35
C ASP A 380 15.32 -26.23 -1.25
N LEU A 381 15.83 -25.91 -0.06
CA LEU A 381 15.04 -25.42 1.07
C LEU A 381 15.75 -24.24 1.71
N LEU A 382 15.07 -23.09 1.75
CA LEU A 382 15.56 -21.88 2.40
C LEU A 382 14.65 -21.54 3.57
N LEU A 383 15.21 -21.39 4.77
CA LEU A 383 14.55 -20.79 5.92
C LEU A 383 15.03 -19.34 6.06
N LEU A 384 14.10 -18.39 6.02
CA LEU A 384 14.35 -16.98 6.33
C LEU A 384 13.60 -16.65 7.61
N ASP A 385 14.30 -16.65 8.74
CA ASP A 385 13.73 -16.44 10.08
C ASP A 385 14.02 -15.03 10.56
N ARG A 386 12.96 -14.21 10.63
CA ARG A 386 12.94 -12.86 11.22
C ARG A 386 14.06 -11.93 10.74
N ALA A 387 14.59 -12.16 9.55
CA ALA A 387 15.66 -11.34 8.94
C ALA A 387 15.11 -10.31 7.95
N LEU A 388 13.93 -10.55 7.38
CA LEU A 388 13.37 -9.70 6.33
C LEU A 388 13.04 -8.30 6.86
N GLU A 389 12.37 -8.24 8.01
CA GLU A 389 11.93 -6.99 8.69
C GLU A 389 13.07 -6.16 9.27
N ARG A 390 14.29 -6.71 9.39
CA ARG A 390 15.45 -5.98 9.91
C ARG A 390 16.08 -5.09 8.85
N SER A 391 15.77 -5.33 7.59
CA SER A 391 16.35 -4.63 6.45
C SER A 391 15.59 -3.37 6.09
N GLY A 392 16.32 -2.29 5.85
CA GLY A 392 15.77 -1.10 5.19
C GLY A 392 15.44 -1.32 3.70
N ASN A 393 15.81 -2.47 3.12
CA ASN A 393 15.60 -2.80 1.72
C ASN A 393 15.28 -4.30 1.51
N PRO A 394 14.16 -4.80 2.07
CA PRO A 394 13.85 -6.24 2.12
C PRO A 394 13.62 -6.86 0.74
N ILE A 395 13.31 -6.07 -0.29
CA ILE A 395 13.13 -6.60 -1.65
C ILE A 395 14.43 -7.23 -2.19
N ARG A 396 15.59 -6.66 -1.87
CA ARG A 396 16.89 -7.23 -2.27
C ARG A 396 17.15 -8.60 -1.63
N ILE A 397 16.70 -8.80 -0.40
CA ILE A 397 16.78 -10.10 0.29
C ILE A 397 15.87 -11.12 -0.40
N LEU A 398 14.65 -10.73 -0.77
CA LEU A 398 13.72 -11.59 -1.50
C LEU A 398 14.24 -11.97 -2.90
N GLU A 399 14.87 -11.02 -3.60
CA GLU A 399 15.51 -11.28 -4.89
C GLU A 399 16.64 -12.30 -4.77
N GLU A 400 17.48 -12.19 -3.74
CA GLU A 400 18.53 -13.17 -3.45
C GLU A 400 17.96 -14.54 -3.08
N CYS A 401 16.93 -14.60 -2.24
CA CYS A 401 16.21 -15.84 -1.94
C CYS A 401 15.67 -16.49 -3.22
N HIS A 402 15.01 -15.71 -4.09
CA HIS A 402 14.50 -16.19 -5.36
C HIS A 402 15.62 -16.68 -6.29
N ARG A 403 16.76 -15.97 -6.33
CA ARG A 403 17.92 -16.30 -7.17
C ARG A 403 18.58 -17.62 -6.74
N MET A 404 18.75 -17.83 -5.43
CA MET A 404 19.41 -19.02 -4.88
C MET A 404 18.53 -20.28 -4.95
N LEU A 405 17.20 -20.13 -4.92
CA LEU A 405 16.28 -21.27 -4.93
C LEU A 405 16.30 -22.03 -6.26
N SER A 406 16.43 -23.35 -6.15
CA SER A 406 16.26 -24.30 -7.25
C SER A 406 14.84 -24.20 -7.83
N ALA A 407 14.62 -24.79 -9.02
CA ALA A 407 13.36 -24.63 -9.74
C ALA A 407 12.13 -25.14 -8.97
N ASP A 408 12.30 -26.17 -8.14
CA ASP A 408 11.27 -26.73 -7.26
C ASP A 408 11.55 -26.42 -5.77
N GLY A 409 12.48 -25.50 -5.50
CA GLY A 409 12.87 -25.10 -4.16
C GLY A 409 11.75 -24.38 -3.41
N VAL A 410 11.83 -24.46 -2.08
CA VAL A 410 10.85 -23.87 -1.16
C VAL A 410 11.54 -22.85 -0.24
N LEU A 411 10.90 -21.70 -0.08
CA LEU A 411 11.20 -20.71 0.94
C LEU A 411 10.20 -20.83 2.08
N LEU A 412 10.71 -21.05 3.29
CA LEU A 412 9.98 -20.91 4.55
C LEU A 412 10.31 -19.53 5.11
N LEU A 413 9.32 -18.64 5.15
CA LEU A 413 9.49 -17.25 5.59
C LEU A 413 8.77 -17.07 6.93
N LEU A 414 9.51 -16.66 7.96
CA LEU A 414 8.96 -16.18 9.22
C LEU A 414 9.30 -14.71 9.40
N VAL A 415 8.32 -13.91 9.80
CA VAL A 415 8.52 -12.50 10.13
C VAL A 415 7.73 -12.11 11.37
N ARG A 416 8.26 -11.16 12.14
CA ARG A 416 7.55 -10.51 13.24
C ARG A 416 6.34 -9.76 12.71
N SER A 417 5.24 -9.87 13.44
CA SER A 417 3.96 -9.28 13.10
C SER A 417 3.65 -8.08 14.00
N MET A 418 2.88 -7.15 13.45
CA MET A 418 2.26 -6.06 14.20
C MET A 418 0.79 -5.92 13.80
N THR A 419 -0.01 -5.36 14.69
CA THR A 419 -1.42 -5.05 14.40
C THR A 419 -1.52 -3.77 13.56
N ALA A 420 -2.69 -3.54 12.96
CA ALA A 420 -2.98 -2.26 12.31
C ALA A 420 -2.97 -1.08 13.31
N ARG A 421 -3.19 -1.33 14.61
CA ARG A 421 -3.11 -0.29 15.64
C ARG A 421 -1.65 0.07 15.93
N ASP A 422 -0.78 -0.92 16.05
CA ASP A 422 0.67 -0.70 16.22
C ASP A 422 1.23 0.10 15.02
N GLN A 423 0.82 -0.24 13.79
CA GLN A 423 1.17 0.52 12.59
C GLN A 423 0.65 1.96 12.66
N LEU A 424 -0.54 2.19 13.18
CA LEU A 424 -1.10 3.55 13.29
C LEU A 424 -0.34 4.39 14.33
N ASP A 425 0.06 3.78 15.44
CA ASP A 425 0.77 4.45 16.53
C ASP A 425 2.21 4.81 16.11
N ASP A 426 2.84 4.00 15.26
CA ASP A 426 4.11 4.32 14.59
C ASP A 426 4.11 3.89 13.09
N PRO A 427 3.62 4.75 12.18
CA PRO A 427 3.54 4.42 10.75
C PRO A 427 4.88 4.20 10.06
N ARG A 428 6.00 4.55 10.70
CA ARG A 428 7.34 4.36 10.13
C ARG A 428 8.07 3.19 10.76
N ARG A 429 7.40 2.45 11.64
CA ARG A 429 7.86 1.18 12.18
C ARG A 429 8.09 0.18 11.05
N PHE A 430 9.31 -0.31 10.92
CA PHE A 430 9.69 -1.29 9.92
C PHE A 430 10.21 -2.60 10.52
N ASP A 431 10.38 -2.70 11.84
CA ASP A 431 10.87 -3.93 12.49
C ASP A 431 9.85 -5.07 12.48
N ARG A 432 8.63 -4.88 11.96
CA ARG A 432 7.54 -5.88 11.93
C ARG A 432 6.61 -5.64 10.74
N PHE A 433 5.88 -6.65 10.29
CA PHE A 433 4.88 -6.51 9.23
C PHE A 433 3.44 -6.61 9.76
N THR A 434 2.52 -5.85 9.18
CA THR A 434 1.11 -6.23 9.25
C THR A 434 0.84 -7.43 8.32
N PRO A 435 -0.11 -8.33 8.63
CA PRO A 435 -0.46 -9.45 7.75
C PRO A 435 -0.78 -9.02 6.31
N SER A 436 -1.62 -8.00 6.16
CA SER A 436 -2.00 -7.44 4.86
C SER A 436 -0.83 -6.75 4.15
N GLY A 437 0.06 -6.09 4.90
CA GLY A 437 1.26 -5.46 4.38
C GLY A 437 2.24 -6.47 3.80
N LEU A 438 2.54 -7.55 4.54
CA LEU A 438 3.42 -8.62 4.06
C LEU A 438 2.86 -9.29 2.81
N ARG A 439 1.56 -9.62 2.82
CA ARG A 439 0.87 -10.20 1.67
C ARG A 439 0.96 -9.31 0.43
N SER A 440 0.71 -8.02 0.61
CA SER A 440 0.77 -7.03 -0.48
C SER A 440 2.18 -6.88 -1.02
N PHE A 441 3.18 -6.83 -0.14
CA PHE A 441 4.59 -6.74 -0.49
C PHE A 441 5.05 -7.95 -1.32
N LEU A 442 4.77 -9.17 -0.84
CA LEU A 442 5.07 -10.42 -1.56
C LEU A 442 4.35 -10.48 -2.91
N SER A 443 3.07 -10.09 -2.96
CA SER A 443 2.29 -10.07 -4.20
C SER A 443 2.87 -9.08 -5.22
N ALA A 444 3.27 -7.90 -4.77
CA ALA A 444 3.83 -6.85 -5.60
C ALA A 444 5.23 -7.20 -6.13
N SER A 445 6.00 -8.00 -5.39
CA SER A 445 7.34 -8.47 -5.83
C SER A 445 7.28 -9.32 -7.09
N GLY A 446 6.21 -10.11 -7.28
CA GLY A 446 6.10 -11.02 -8.42
C GLY A 446 7.05 -12.23 -8.38
N LEU A 447 7.79 -12.43 -7.27
CA LEU A 447 8.86 -13.43 -7.18
C LEU A 447 8.35 -14.82 -6.77
N PHE A 448 7.27 -14.88 -6.00
CA PHE A 448 6.83 -16.10 -5.32
C PHE A 448 5.34 -16.40 -5.49
N ASP A 449 4.98 -17.68 -5.34
CA ASP A 449 3.63 -18.17 -5.13
C ASP A 449 3.53 -18.84 -3.75
N SER A 450 2.42 -18.63 -3.06
CA SER A 450 2.13 -19.33 -1.80
C SER A 450 1.86 -20.82 -2.00
N ILE A 451 2.35 -21.63 -1.07
CA ILE A 451 2.15 -23.07 -1.00
C ILE A 451 1.22 -23.36 0.17
N ALA A 452 0.19 -24.17 -0.06
CA ALA A 452 -0.70 -24.62 1.00
C ALA A 452 0.04 -25.55 1.97
N VAL A 453 -0.19 -25.33 3.27
CA VAL A 453 0.39 -26.14 4.35
C VAL A 453 -0.71 -27.04 4.90
N SER A 454 -0.49 -28.36 4.87
CA SER A 454 -1.54 -29.37 5.15
C SER A 454 -1.69 -29.75 6.63
N ARG A 455 -0.79 -29.27 7.51
CA ARG A 455 -0.74 -29.57 8.94
C ARG A 455 -0.53 -28.30 9.74
N ARG A 456 -0.78 -28.34 11.04
CA ARG A 456 -0.35 -27.27 11.96
C ARG A 456 1.18 -27.13 11.80
N PRO A 457 1.69 -25.96 11.38
CA PRO A 457 3.11 -25.82 11.04
C PRO A 457 4.03 -25.88 12.27
N MET A 458 3.49 -25.58 13.45
CA MET A 458 4.26 -25.42 14.69
C MET A 458 3.71 -26.29 15.83
N PRO A 459 4.57 -26.98 16.60
CA PRO A 459 4.20 -27.67 17.83
C PRO A 459 3.61 -26.78 18.93
N CYS A 460 4.14 -25.57 19.13
CA CYS A 460 3.62 -24.60 20.11
C CYS A 460 3.15 -23.29 19.43
N ALA A 461 2.41 -22.47 20.19
CA ALA A 461 1.94 -21.17 19.74
C ALA A 461 3.06 -20.12 19.87
N GLU A 462 3.18 -19.27 18.86
CA GLU A 462 4.14 -18.17 18.76
C GLU A 462 3.43 -16.90 18.27
N PRO A 463 2.59 -16.28 19.12
CA PRO A 463 1.84 -15.10 18.74
C PRO A 463 2.78 -13.95 18.36
N GLY A 464 2.43 -13.22 17.32
CA GLY A 464 3.30 -12.17 16.80
C GLY A 464 4.27 -12.63 15.72
N VAL A 465 4.13 -13.86 15.20
CA VAL A 465 4.90 -14.38 14.06
C VAL A 465 3.97 -14.79 12.91
N LEU A 466 4.29 -14.31 11.72
CA LEU A 466 3.65 -14.70 10.46
C LEU A 466 4.52 -15.71 9.74
N PHE A 467 3.88 -16.71 9.14
CA PHE A 467 4.54 -17.75 8.37
C PHE A 467 3.99 -17.85 6.94
N TYR A 468 4.91 -18.00 6.00
CA TYR A 468 4.63 -18.40 4.62
C TYR A 468 5.52 -19.57 4.19
N ALA A 469 4.94 -20.52 3.47
CA ALA A 469 5.66 -21.40 2.57
C ALA A 469 5.50 -20.90 1.14
N LEU A 470 6.61 -20.65 0.44
CA LEU A 470 6.66 -19.99 -0.86
C LEU A 470 7.49 -20.83 -1.84
N ARG A 471 7.12 -20.79 -3.13
CA ARG A 471 7.93 -21.28 -4.24
C ARG A 471 8.10 -20.18 -5.27
N ARG A 472 9.05 -20.34 -6.19
CA ARG A 472 9.22 -19.42 -7.31
C ARG A 472 7.95 -19.33 -8.16
N ALA A 473 7.53 -18.11 -8.50
CA ALA A 473 6.34 -17.88 -9.29
C ALA A 473 6.49 -18.42 -10.72
N ARG A 474 5.50 -19.16 -11.22
CA ARG A 474 5.47 -19.64 -12.60
C ARG A 474 4.57 -18.68 -13.40
N HIS A 475 5.15 -17.85 -14.28
CA HIS A 475 4.46 -16.99 -15.27
C HIS A 475 3.98 -15.59 -14.85
N GLY A 476 4.83 -14.78 -14.21
CA GLY A 476 4.66 -13.31 -14.19
C GLY A 476 3.45 -12.75 -13.43
N SER A 477 2.64 -13.62 -12.81
CA SER A 477 1.61 -13.25 -11.83
C SER A 477 1.77 -14.13 -10.59
N SER A 478 2.02 -13.50 -9.43
CA SER A 478 2.13 -14.17 -8.14
C SER A 478 0.77 -14.41 -7.50
N VAL A 479 0.56 -15.61 -6.96
CA VAL A 479 -0.61 -15.94 -6.13
C VAL A 479 -0.19 -16.09 -4.68
N ILE A 480 -0.45 -15.05 -3.88
CA ILE A 480 -0.14 -15.02 -2.44
C ILE A 480 -1.43 -15.09 -1.62
N ALA A 481 -1.58 -16.17 -0.85
CA ALA A 481 -2.64 -16.36 0.14
C ALA A 481 -2.44 -15.46 1.38
N GLU A 482 -3.40 -15.48 2.31
CA GLU A 482 -3.20 -14.87 3.63
C GLU A 482 -2.07 -15.60 4.39
N PRO A 483 -1.25 -14.87 5.18
CA PRO A 483 -0.21 -15.48 5.98
C PRO A 483 -0.83 -16.39 7.05
N ILE A 484 -0.08 -17.40 7.48
CA ILE A 484 -0.45 -18.20 8.64
C ILE A 484 0.01 -17.45 9.89
N GLU A 485 -0.92 -17.08 10.76
CA GLU A 485 -0.60 -16.61 12.11
C GLU A 485 -0.24 -17.82 12.98
N CYS A 486 0.91 -17.77 13.65
CA CYS A 486 1.44 -18.88 14.42
C CYS A 486 0.79 -18.96 15.81
N LEU A 487 -0.54 -19.10 15.89
CA LEU A 487 -1.33 -19.10 17.13
C LEU A 487 -1.51 -20.48 17.79
#